data_AF-A0A139ST85-F1
#
_entry.id   AF-A0A139ST85-F1
#
_cell.length_a   1.000
_cell.length_b   1.000
_cell.length_c   1.000
_cell.angle_alpha   90.00
_cell.angle_beta   90.00
_cell.angle_gamma   90.00
#
_symmetry.space_group_name_H-M   'P 1'
#
loop_
_entity.id
_entity.type
_entity.pdbx_description
1 polymer ?
#
loop_
_entity_poly.entity_id
_entity_poly.type
_entity_poly.pdbx_seq_one_letter_code
_entity_poly.pdbx_strand_id
1 'polypeptide(L)'
;MGLRMSGKHEGTAIVYLQGNQNNTFTGNVEVSGGSNYLALGKTNGAIAVLGNVFVSSGAVLRFDASQQLRFTSNVTLKNATLYHSVEKKEIRNKFHRLTVSGSRGVVSFGSGGTHSHKRYLYIDELVIEDKARIEVNEWAPGRDFFLVKKTMNKEDLDALMGKIHFRGWLPGRTHLESYDKDYWQISGTPEPSTYGAIFGALGLGLSAWRARRKRRSQVGP
;
A
#
# COMPACT_ATOMS: atom_id res chain seq x y z
N MET A 1 -9.20 19.45 18.99
CA MET A 1 -10.27 19.30 17.98
C MET A 1 -9.81 18.31 16.91
N GLY A 2 -10.68 17.42 16.43
CA GLY A 2 -10.39 16.41 15.39
C GLY A 2 -11.20 16.66 14.10
N LEU A 3 -11.11 15.73 13.15
CA LEU A 3 -11.86 15.76 11.89
C LEU A 3 -12.79 14.53 11.81
N ARG A 4 -14.06 14.74 11.46
CA ARG A 4 -14.99 13.63 11.25
C ARG A 4 -15.67 13.77 9.89
N MET A 5 -15.60 12.69 9.10
CA MET A 5 -16.24 12.55 7.80
C MET A 5 -17.17 11.33 7.86
N SER A 6 -18.48 11.57 7.68
CA SER A 6 -19.49 10.52 7.72
C SER A 6 -20.71 10.92 6.90
N GLY A 7 -21.44 9.94 6.37
CA GLY A 7 -22.66 10.17 5.61
C GLY A 7 -22.86 9.10 4.54
N LYS A 8 -24.08 9.03 4.01
CA LYS A 8 -24.42 8.24 2.82
C LYS A 8 -24.57 9.22 1.66
N HIS A 9 -23.91 8.93 0.54
CA HIS A 9 -23.91 9.78 -0.64
C HIS A 9 -24.18 8.92 -1.88
N GLU A 10 -24.92 9.47 -2.84
CA GLU A 10 -25.21 8.82 -4.13
C GLU A 10 -24.00 8.80 -5.07
N GLY A 11 -22.94 9.53 -4.74
CA GLY A 11 -21.66 9.54 -5.42
C GLY A 11 -20.49 9.60 -4.45
N THR A 12 -19.28 9.72 -4.98
CA THR A 12 -18.05 9.81 -4.17
C THR A 12 -17.93 11.18 -3.50
N ALA A 13 -17.83 11.22 -2.18
CA ALA A 13 -17.44 12.40 -1.42
C ALA A 13 -15.95 12.33 -1.10
N ILE A 14 -15.21 13.40 -1.41
CA ILE A 14 -13.78 13.48 -1.20
C ILE A 14 -13.46 14.70 -0.35
N VAL A 15 -12.77 14.49 0.77
CA VAL A 15 -12.09 15.56 1.50
C VAL A 15 -10.60 15.44 1.19
N TYR A 16 -10.00 16.52 0.67
CA TYR A 16 -8.59 16.53 0.31
C TYR A 16 -7.78 17.46 1.21
N LEU A 17 -6.93 16.88 2.07
CA LEU A 17 -5.98 17.62 2.90
C LEU A 17 -4.68 17.89 2.12
N GLN A 18 -4.65 19.04 1.44
CA GLN A 18 -3.55 19.47 0.58
C GLN A 18 -2.84 20.74 1.09
N GLY A 19 -1.79 21.16 0.39
CA GLY A 19 -0.95 22.32 0.70
C GLY A 19 0.41 21.97 1.31
N ASN A 20 1.25 22.99 1.51
CA ASN A 20 2.65 22.82 1.94
C ASN A 20 2.87 23.03 3.46
N GLN A 21 1.80 23.24 4.23
CA GLN A 21 1.85 23.41 5.68
C GLN A 21 1.12 22.28 6.40
N ASN A 22 1.60 21.92 7.59
CA ASN A 22 0.92 20.98 8.48
C ASN A 22 -0.50 21.48 8.78
N ASN A 23 -1.44 20.55 8.94
CA ASN A 23 -2.71 20.91 9.57
C ASN A 23 -2.50 21.15 11.08
N THR A 24 -3.25 22.08 11.66
CA THR A 24 -3.10 22.47 13.08
C THR A 24 -3.99 21.66 14.03
N PHE A 25 -4.95 20.88 13.50
CA PHE A 25 -5.77 20.01 14.35
C PHE A 25 -4.95 18.80 14.84
N THR A 26 -5.13 18.45 16.11
CA THR A 26 -4.38 17.38 16.79
C THR A 26 -5.25 16.19 17.20
N GLY A 27 -6.57 16.35 17.14
CA GLY A 27 -7.51 15.29 17.46
C GLY A 27 -7.53 14.19 16.41
N ASN A 28 -8.26 13.12 16.74
CA ASN A 28 -8.43 11.98 15.86
C ASN A 28 -9.16 12.37 14.57
N VAL A 29 -8.92 11.56 13.54
CA VAL A 29 -9.60 11.62 12.26
C VAL A 29 -10.47 10.38 12.11
N GLU A 30 -11.76 10.59 11.89
CA GLU A 30 -12.74 9.51 11.71
C GLU A 30 -13.36 9.61 10.32
N VAL A 31 -13.28 8.54 9.54
CA VAL A 31 -13.84 8.44 8.19
C VAL A 31 -14.72 7.20 8.13
N SER A 32 -15.99 7.37 7.75
CA SER A 32 -16.94 6.26 7.69
C SER A 32 -17.91 6.39 6.52
N GLY A 33 -18.26 5.27 5.87
CA GLY A 33 -19.21 5.22 4.76
C GLY A 33 -18.55 4.93 3.41
N GLY A 34 -19.14 4.02 2.63
CA GLY A 34 -18.50 3.43 1.44
C GLY A 34 -18.16 4.40 0.30
N SER A 35 -18.77 5.58 0.30
CA SER A 35 -18.52 6.62 -0.69
C SER A 35 -17.60 7.73 -0.19
N ASN A 36 -17.01 7.60 1.01
CA ASN A 36 -16.22 8.64 1.66
C ASN A 36 -14.72 8.39 1.53
N TYR A 37 -14.01 9.38 0.97
CA TYR A 37 -12.58 9.33 0.70
C TYR A 37 -11.89 10.49 1.39
N LEU A 38 -10.95 10.19 2.28
CA LEU A 38 -10.01 11.16 2.81
C LEU A 38 -8.70 11.04 2.04
N ALA A 39 -8.42 12.01 1.18
CA ALA A 39 -7.17 12.13 0.45
C ALA A 39 -6.16 12.97 1.24
N LEU A 40 -4.93 12.48 1.36
CA LEU A 40 -3.83 13.15 2.05
C LEU A 40 -2.70 13.44 1.05
N GLY A 41 -2.48 14.72 0.76
CA GLY A 41 -1.56 15.17 -0.29
C GLY A 41 -0.79 16.43 0.09
N LYS A 42 -0.37 16.52 1.34
CA LYS A 42 0.54 17.57 1.80
C LYS A 42 1.89 17.48 1.08
N THR A 43 2.48 18.63 0.77
CA THR A 43 3.77 18.76 0.08
C THR A 43 4.86 19.30 1.02
N ASN A 44 6.11 19.32 0.57
CA ASN A 44 7.27 19.82 1.34
C ASN A 44 7.47 19.16 2.72
N GLY A 45 7.11 17.88 2.85
CA GLY A 45 7.23 17.13 4.10
C GLY A 45 6.19 17.50 5.16
N ALA A 46 5.18 18.31 4.80
CA ALA A 46 4.10 18.62 5.72
C ALA A 46 3.23 17.39 6.03
N ILE A 47 2.72 17.34 7.25
CA ILE A 47 1.92 16.26 7.81
C ILE A 47 0.44 16.63 7.74
N ALA A 48 -0.37 15.75 7.17
CA ALA A 48 -1.80 15.96 7.02
C ALA A 48 -2.57 15.63 8.30
N VAL A 49 -2.15 14.62 9.05
CA VAL A 49 -2.82 14.19 10.29
C VAL A 49 -1.82 13.95 11.41
N LEU A 50 -2.04 14.64 12.54
CA LEU A 50 -1.20 14.54 13.74
C LEU A 50 -1.72 13.51 14.76
N GLY A 51 -3.02 13.22 14.74
CA GLY A 51 -3.70 12.25 15.62
C GLY A 51 -3.82 10.85 15.04
N ASN A 52 -4.69 10.02 15.62
CA ASN A 52 -5.00 8.68 15.09
C ASN A 52 -6.05 8.75 13.98
N VAL A 53 -6.08 7.75 13.11
CA VAL A 53 -7.01 7.65 11.99
C VAL A 53 -7.86 6.40 12.12
N PHE A 54 -9.18 6.56 12.08
CA PHE A 54 -10.15 5.48 12.12
C PHE A 54 -10.93 5.49 10.82
N VAL A 55 -10.80 4.43 10.03
CA VAL A 55 -11.47 4.28 8.73
C VAL A 55 -12.42 3.10 8.82
N SER A 56 -13.69 3.29 8.46
CA SER A 56 -14.70 2.25 8.64
C SER A 56 -15.78 2.21 7.57
N SER A 57 -16.53 1.12 7.53
CA SER A 57 -17.78 1.00 6.76
C SER A 57 -17.60 1.31 5.26
N GLY A 58 -16.53 0.77 4.67
CA GLY A 58 -16.18 0.92 3.26
C GLY A 58 -15.43 2.19 2.90
N ALA A 59 -15.20 3.10 3.85
CA ALA A 59 -14.48 4.33 3.59
C ALA A 59 -13.01 4.10 3.18
N VAL A 60 -12.41 5.13 2.57
CA VAL A 60 -11.06 5.08 2.02
C VAL A 60 -10.19 6.17 2.62
N LEU A 61 -9.03 5.77 3.14
CA LEU A 61 -7.91 6.65 3.42
C LEU A 61 -6.91 6.55 2.27
N ARG A 62 -6.62 7.67 1.61
CA ARG A 62 -5.76 7.73 0.43
C ARG A 62 -4.49 8.54 0.69
N PHE A 63 -3.34 7.95 0.39
CA PHE A 63 -2.04 8.62 0.41
C PHE A 63 -1.61 9.08 -1.00
N ASP A 64 -1.72 10.38 -1.28
CA ASP A 64 -1.30 11.04 -2.52
C ASP A 64 0.13 11.62 -2.47
N ALA A 65 0.74 11.61 -1.29
CA ALA A 65 2.11 12.05 -1.08
C ALA A 65 2.78 11.25 0.06
N SER A 66 4.06 11.53 0.28
CA SER A 66 4.88 10.94 1.36
C SER A 66 4.65 11.68 2.69
N GLN A 67 4.92 11.03 3.81
CA GLN A 67 4.93 11.65 5.15
C GLN A 67 3.58 12.27 5.58
N GLN A 68 2.46 11.62 5.24
CA GLN A 68 1.13 12.21 5.46
C GLN A 68 0.59 12.07 6.89
N LEU A 69 1.13 11.14 7.67
CA LEU A 69 0.77 10.93 9.07
C LEU A 69 1.98 11.20 9.97
N ARG A 70 1.73 11.59 11.21
CA ARG A 70 2.76 11.60 12.25
C ARG A 70 3.21 10.16 12.50
N PHE A 71 4.50 9.96 12.79
CA PHE A 71 5.04 8.63 13.01
C PHE A 71 4.42 7.90 14.22
N THR A 72 3.84 8.65 15.18
CA THR A 72 3.15 8.11 16.36
C THR A 72 1.68 7.78 16.11
N SER A 73 1.15 8.07 14.91
CA SER A 73 -0.25 7.85 14.60
C SER A 73 -0.56 6.36 14.48
N ASN A 74 -1.73 5.98 14.99
CA ASN A 74 -2.33 4.67 14.75
C ASN A 74 -3.39 4.77 13.67
N VAL A 75 -3.44 3.77 12.79
CA VAL A 75 -4.46 3.64 11.74
C VAL A 75 -5.28 2.39 12.01
N THR A 76 -6.59 2.53 12.16
CA THR A 76 -7.53 1.42 12.30
C THR A 76 -8.40 1.31 11.06
N LEU A 77 -8.39 0.14 10.41
CA LEU A 77 -9.27 -0.21 9.30
C LEU A 77 -10.34 -1.20 9.79
N LYS A 78 -11.60 -0.76 9.80
CA LYS A 78 -12.76 -1.60 10.14
C LYS A 78 -13.67 -1.76 8.93
N ASN A 79 -13.50 -2.83 8.16
CA ASN A 79 -14.21 -3.00 6.87
C ASN A 79 -13.92 -1.84 5.91
N ALA A 80 -12.64 -1.43 5.79
CA ALA A 80 -12.22 -0.20 5.11
C ALA A 80 -10.91 -0.36 4.33
N THR A 81 -10.55 0.68 3.59
CA THR A 81 -9.41 0.66 2.66
C THR A 81 -8.37 1.74 3.01
N LEU A 82 -7.10 1.34 3.01
CA LEU A 82 -5.95 2.21 2.87
C LEU A 82 -5.46 2.09 1.42
N TYR A 83 -5.35 3.21 0.71
CA TYR A 83 -5.03 3.26 -0.71
C TYR A 83 -3.78 4.13 -0.95
N HIS A 84 -2.76 3.56 -1.56
CA HIS A 84 -1.65 4.33 -2.13
C HIS A 84 -2.04 4.84 -3.51
N SER A 85 -1.82 6.12 -3.74
CA SER A 85 -2.11 6.75 -5.01
C SER A 85 -1.29 6.20 -6.18
N VAL A 86 -1.82 6.41 -7.37
CA VAL A 86 -1.17 6.11 -8.67
C VAL A 86 -0.33 7.26 -9.19
N GLU A 87 0.00 8.24 -8.34
CA GLU A 87 0.90 9.35 -8.68
C GLU A 87 2.22 8.84 -9.27
N LYS A 88 2.76 9.58 -10.25
CA LYS A 88 4.03 9.24 -10.94
C LYS A 88 5.26 9.69 -10.13
N LYS A 89 5.31 9.30 -8.86
CA LYS A 89 6.42 9.60 -7.95
C LYS A 89 6.55 8.52 -6.89
N GLU A 90 7.73 8.46 -6.27
CA GLU A 90 7.92 7.60 -5.11
C GLU A 90 7.09 8.13 -3.93
N ILE A 91 6.36 7.23 -3.28
CA ILE A 91 5.54 7.55 -2.09
C ILE A 91 6.04 6.72 -0.91
N ARG A 92 6.37 7.40 0.19
CA ARG A 92 6.79 6.78 1.46
C ARG A 92 5.92 7.28 2.60
N ASN A 93 5.13 6.39 3.19
CA ASN A 93 4.37 6.69 4.40
C ASN A 93 4.81 5.80 5.55
N LYS A 94 4.87 6.40 6.74
CA LYS A 94 5.29 5.75 7.97
C LYS A 94 4.38 6.18 9.12
N PHE A 95 3.92 5.22 9.91
CA PHE A 95 3.15 5.45 11.13
C PHE A 95 3.35 4.30 12.11
N HIS A 96 2.82 4.43 13.33
CA HIS A 96 3.14 3.52 14.42
C HIS A 96 2.47 2.17 14.23
N ARG A 97 1.14 2.14 14.23
CA ARG A 97 0.37 0.88 14.21
C ARG A 97 -0.66 0.85 13.10
N LEU A 98 -0.75 -0.27 12.40
CA LEU A 98 -1.90 -0.63 11.58
C LEU A 98 -2.73 -1.69 12.31
N THR A 99 -3.97 -1.37 12.64
CA THR A 99 -4.94 -2.32 13.20
C THR A 99 -6.02 -2.61 12.19
N VAL A 100 -6.31 -3.89 11.96
CA VAL A 100 -7.43 -4.33 11.12
C VAL A 100 -8.44 -5.08 11.97
N SER A 101 -9.66 -4.57 11.99
CA SER A 101 -10.79 -5.06 12.80
C SER A 101 -12.03 -5.33 11.95
N GLY A 102 -13.04 -5.97 12.55
CA GLY A 102 -14.22 -6.42 11.82
C GLY A 102 -13.93 -7.67 10.98
N SER A 103 -14.33 -7.68 9.72
CA SER A 103 -14.13 -8.83 8.83
C SER A 103 -13.00 -8.63 7.82
N ARG A 104 -12.75 -7.40 7.35
CA ARG A 104 -11.74 -7.14 6.30
C ARG A 104 -11.12 -5.75 6.38
N GLY A 105 -9.81 -5.65 6.19
CA GLY A 105 -9.12 -4.41 5.79
C GLY A 105 -8.48 -4.57 4.42
N VAL A 106 -8.43 -3.51 3.63
CA VAL A 106 -7.76 -3.51 2.33
C VAL A 106 -6.55 -2.58 2.37
N VAL A 107 -5.41 -3.08 1.92
CA VAL A 107 -4.21 -2.27 1.64
C VAL A 107 -3.97 -2.33 0.13
N SER A 108 -4.29 -1.25 -0.59
CA SER A 108 -4.12 -1.17 -2.04
C SER A 108 -2.88 -0.38 -2.39
N PHE A 109 -2.03 -0.93 -3.25
CA PHE A 109 -0.85 -0.22 -3.77
C PHE A 109 -1.09 0.54 -5.09
N GLY A 110 -2.32 0.52 -5.63
CA GLY A 110 -2.69 1.28 -6.83
C GLY A 110 -2.19 0.64 -8.13
N SER A 111 -3.09 0.37 -9.07
CA SER A 111 -2.75 -0.13 -10.41
C SER A 111 -2.35 1.02 -11.36
N GLY A 112 -1.18 1.60 -11.15
CA GLY A 112 -0.55 2.48 -12.15
C GLY A 112 0.20 1.62 -13.18
N GLY A 113 -0.35 1.41 -14.39
CA GLY A 113 0.29 0.60 -15.45
C GLY A 113 1.74 1.01 -15.74
N THR A 114 2.62 0.11 -16.20
CA THR A 114 4.06 0.33 -16.57
C THR A 114 4.97 1.28 -15.75
N HIS A 115 4.54 1.81 -14.60
CA HIS A 115 5.32 2.80 -13.84
C HIS A 115 6.19 2.12 -12.79
N SER A 116 7.48 2.48 -12.81
CA SER A 116 8.57 1.97 -11.96
C SER A 116 8.67 2.64 -10.58
N HIS A 117 7.78 3.57 -10.25
CA HIS A 117 7.87 4.30 -8.98
C HIS A 117 7.49 3.44 -7.80
N LYS A 118 8.33 3.51 -6.77
CA LYS A 118 8.19 2.67 -5.59
C LYS A 118 7.18 3.22 -4.60
N ARG A 119 6.50 2.32 -3.90
CA ARG A 119 5.50 2.66 -2.87
C ARG A 119 5.87 1.94 -1.60
N TYR A 120 6.10 2.72 -0.55
CA TYR A 120 6.52 2.20 0.73
C TYR A 120 5.48 2.52 1.80
N LEU A 121 5.08 1.48 2.52
CA LEU A 121 4.27 1.55 3.71
C LEU A 121 5.09 0.97 4.87
N TYR A 122 5.61 1.83 5.73
CA TYR A 122 6.33 1.44 6.94
C TYR A 122 5.38 1.50 8.15
N ILE A 123 5.27 0.40 8.87
CA ILE A 123 4.56 0.34 10.15
C ILE A 123 5.44 -0.27 11.23
N ASP A 124 5.34 0.24 12.45
CA ASP A 124 6.09 -0.29 13.59
C ASP A 124 5.37 -1.51 14.21
N GLU A 125 4.04 -1.60 14.08
CA GLU A 125 3.23 -2.68 14.62
C GLU A 125 2.05 -3.02 13.69
N LEU A 126 1.81 -4.31 13.51
CA LEU A 126 0.67 -4.84 12.76
C LEU A 126 -0.23 -5.65 13.69
N VAL A 127 -1.51 -5.28 13.77
CA VAL A 127 -2.51 -5.99 14.57
C VAL A 127 -3.65 -6.41 13.65
N ILE A 128 -3.94 -7.71 13.59
CA ILE A 128 -5.07 -8.27 12.85
C ILE A 128 -5.95 -9.04 13.85
N GLU A 129 -7.11 -8.48 14.17
CA GLU A 129 -8.06 -9.11 15.12
C GLU A 129 -8.49 -10.50 14.64
N ASP A 130 -8.98 -11.33 15.56
CA ASP A 130 -9.23 -12.77 15.31
C ASP A 130 -10.11 -13.08 14.11
N LYS A 131 -11.15 -12.28 13.89
CA LYS A 131 -12.09 -12.45 12.76
C LYS A 131 -11.73 -11.63 11.52
N ALA A 132 -10.66 -10.84 11.60
CA ALA A 132 -10.26 -9.93 10.56
C ALA A 132 -9.21 -10.56 9.64
N ARG A 133 -9.15 -10.06 8.40
CA ARG A 133 -8.10 -10.37 7.43
C ARG A 133 -7.70 -9.14 6.65
N ILE A 134 -6.50 -9.15 6.09
CA ILE A 134 -6.00 -8.13 5.18
C ILE A 134 -6.07 -8.66 3.75
N GLU A 135 -6.66 -7.89 2.86
CA GLU A 135 -6.54 -8.07 1.41
C GLU A 135 -5.55 -7.03 0.87
N VAL A 136 -4.42 -7.50 0.35
CA VAL A 136 -3.42 -6.66 -0.31
C VAL A 136 -3.72 -6.65 -1.81
N ASN A 137 -4.07 -5.47 -2.31
CA ASN A 137 -4.50 -5.27 -3.69
C ASN A 137 -3.43 -4.55 -4.51
N GLU A 138 -3.39 -4.92 -5.79
CA GLU A 138 -2.57 -4.24 -6.80
C GLU A 138 -1.08 -4.20 -6.44
N TRP A 139 -0.59 -5.17 -5.67
CA TRP A 139 0.81 -5.26 -5.27
C TRP A 139 1.67 -5.86 -6.38
N ALA A 140 2.88 -5.32 -6.57
CA ALA A 140 3.87 -5.80 -7.53
C ALA A 140 5.28 -5.90 -6.90
N PRO A 141 6.00 -7.02 -7.09
CA PRO A 141 7.36 -7.20 -6.59
C PRO A 141 8.32 -6.12 -7.09
N GLY A 142 9.21 -5.66 -6.21
CA GLY A 142 10.22 -4.64 -6.52
C GLY A 142 9.68 -3.21 -6.69
N ARG A 143 8.35 -3.05 -6.77
CA ARG A 143 7.65 -1.76 -6.82
C ARG A 143 7.04 -1.40 -5.47
N ASP A 144 6.39 -2.36 -4.82
CA ASP A 144 5.58 -2.11 -3.64
C ASP A 144 6.15 -2.80 -2.40
N PHE A 145 6.26 -2.06 -1.31
CA PHE A 145 6.94 -2.48 -0.10
C PHE A 145 6.01 -2.29 1.10
N PHE A 146 5.43 -3.39 1.58
CA PHE A 146 4.67 -3.42 2.82
C PHE A 146 5.60 -3.89 3.95
N LEU A 147 6.05 -2.94 4.77
CA LEU A 147 7.16 -3.12 5.69
C LEU A 147 6.70 -3.03 7.15
N VAL A 148 7.01 -4.05 7.94
CA VAL A 148 6.73 -4.12 9.38
C VAL A 148 8.03 -4.15 10.15
N LYS A 149 8.16 -3.33 11.19
CA LYS A 149 9.39 -3.24 11.98
C LYS A 149 9.65 -4.54 12.73
N LYS A 150 10.93 -4.86 12.92
CA LYS A 150 11.45 -6.00 13.69
C LYS A 150 11.34 -5.75 15.20
N THR A 151 10.16 -5.35 15.66
CA THR A 151 9.83 -5.10 17.08
C THR A 151 9.08 -6.28 17.70
N MET A 152 8.20 -6.93 16.92
CA MET A 152 7.60 -8.22 17.30
C MET A 152 8.60 -9.35 17.04
N ASN A 153 8.52 -10.42 17.84
CA ASN A 153 9.24 -11.63 17.52
C ASN A 153 8.72 -12.18 16.17
N LYS A 154 9.56 -12.97 15.50
CA LYS A 154 9.24 -13.46 14.15
C LYS A 154 8.05 -14.43 14.15
N GLU A 155 7.91 -15.25 15.18
CA GLU A 155 6.87 -16.29 15.28
C GLU A 155 5.46 -15.69 15.33
N ASP A 156 5.27 -14.64 16.14
CA ASP A 156 3.99 -13.92 16.23
C ASP A 156 3.65 -13.24 14.90
N LEU A 157 4.65 -12.66 14.22
CA LEU A 157 4.45 -12.01 12.93
C LEU A 157 4.18 -13.04 11.81
N ASP A 158 4.86 -14.19 11.82
CA ASP A 158 4.63 -15.29 10.89
C ASP A 158 3.21 -15.87 11.07
N ALA A 159 2.71 -15.96 12.31
CA ALA A 159 1.34 -16.39 12.60
C ALA A 159 0.27 -15.47 11.97
N LEU A 160 0.58 -14.18 11.75
CA LEU A 160 -0.32 -13.25 11.07
C LEU A 160 -0.40 -13.49 9.55
N MET A 161 0.58 -14.16 8.92
CA MET A 161 0.65 -14.30 7.46
C MET A 161 -0.55 -15.06 6.90
N GLY A 162 -1.10 -16.02 7.65
CA GLY A 162 -2.33 -16.74 7.27
C GLY A 162 -3.57 -15.84 7.17
N LYS A 163 -3.55 -14.65 7.77
CA LYS A 163 -4.63 -13.64 7.71
C LYS A 163 -4.42 -12.58 6.63
N ILE A 164 -3.33 -12.65 5.86
CA ILE A 164 -3.00 -11.66 4.83
C ILE A 164 -3.04 -12.34 3.46
N HIS A 165 -3.83 -11.80 2.54
CA HIS A 165 -4.02 -12.36 1.21
C HIS A 165 -3.67 -11.34 0.13
N PHE A 166 -2.75 -11.69 -0.75
CA PHE A 166 -2.41 -10.89 -1.92
C PHE A 166 -3.34 -11.28 -3.07
N ARG A 167 -4.10 -10.32 -3.61
CA ARG A 167 -5.07 -10.60 -4.69
C ARG A 167 -4.38 -10.84 -6.03
N GLY A 168 -4.67 -11.97 -6.66
CA GLY A 168 -4.02 -12.40 -7.91
C GLY A 168 -2.67 -13.10 -7.70
N TRP A 169 -2.42 -13.57 -6.47
CA TRP A 169 -1.22 -14.30 -6.03
C TRP A 169 -1.64 -15.63 -5.41
N LEU A 170 -0.69 -16.57 -5.25
CA LEU A 170 -1.01 -17.89 -4.70
C LEU A 170 -1.64 -17.78 -3.30
N PRO A 171 -2.86 -18.29 -3.11
CA PRO A 171 -3.52 -18.27 -1.80
C PRO A 171 -2.68 -18.99 -0.74
N GLY A 172 -2.60 -18.41 0.46
CA GLY A 172 -1.87 -19.01 1.60
C GLY A 172 -0.35 -18.99 1.45
N ARG A 173 0.20 -18.31 0.44
CA ARG A 173 1.65 -18.15 0.22
C ARG A 173 2.15 -16.74 0.54
N THR A 174 1.58 -16.12 1.56
CA THR A 174 2.11 -14.89 2.15
C THR A 174 3.24 -15.24 3.10
N HIS A 175 4.34 -14.49 3.06
CA HIS A 175 5.53 -14.77 3.85
C HIS A 175 6.30 -13.49 4.18
N LEU A 176 7.21 -13.60 5.15
CA LEU A 176 8.14 -12.53 5.51
C LEU A 176 9.49 -12.69 4.79
N GLU A 177 9.97 -11.59 4.22
CA GLU A 177 11.32 -11.47 3.67
C GLU A 177 12.11 -10.43 4.48
N SER A 178 13.41 -10.66 4.74
CA SER A 178 14.23 -9.63 5.37
C SER A 178 14.43 -8.47 4.39
N TYR A 179 13.98 -7.27 4.76
CA TYR A 179 14.19 -6.09 3.94
C TYR A 179 15.50 -5.38 4.31
N ASP A 180 15.64 -4.99 5.58
CA ASP A 180 16.86 -4.40 6.12
C ASP A 180 17.06 -4.82 7.59
N LYS A 181 17.95 -4.13 8.32
CA LYS A 181 18.22 -4.43 9.74
C LYS A 181 17.02 -4.16 10.66
N ASP A 182 16.10 -3.28 10.26
CA ASP A 182 15.01 -2.78 11.10
C ASP A 182 13.63 -3.30 10.65
N TYR A 183 13.47 -3.77 9.41
CA TYR A 183 12.16 -4.12 8.82
C TYR A 183 12.13 -5.51 8.15
N TRP A 184 11.00 -6.19 8.35
CA TRP A 184 10.51 -7.29 7.51
C TRP A 184 9.63 -6.74 6.38
N GLN A 185 9.66 -7.37 5.22
CA GLN A 185 8.69 -7.16 4.14
C GLN A 185 7.65 -8.28 4.15
N ILE A 186 6.38 -7.90 4.08
CA ILE A 186 5.27 -8.84 3.83
C ILE A 186 5.11 -8.97 2.32
N SER A 187 5.29 -10.20 1.80
CA SER A 187 5.31 -10.51 0.37
C SER A 187 4.33 -11.63 0.02
N GLY A 188 3.74 -11.57 -1.17
CA GLY A 188 3.00 -12.68 -1.77
C GLY A 188 3.89 -13.49 -2.71
N THR A 189 3.66 -14.80 -2.82
CA THR A 189 4.33 -15.65 -3.84
C THR A 189 3.56 -15.61 -5.17
N PRO A 190 4.22 -15.30 -6.31
CA PRO A 190 3.53 -15.23 -7.60
C PRO A 190 2.97 -16.59 -8.01
N GLU A 191 1.88 -16.59 -8.77
CA GLU A 191 1.40 -17.80 -9.43
C GLU A 191 2.43 -18.29 -10.46
N PRO A 192 2.54 -19.61 -10.73
CA PRO A 192 3.45 -20.13 -11.76
C PRO A 192 3.23 -19.49 -13.14
N SER A 193 1.99 -19.15 -13.47
CA SER A 193 1.59 -18.42 -14.68
C SER A 193 2.17 -17.01 -14.73
N THR A 194 2.29 -16.33 -13.59
CA THR A 194 2.92 -15.01 -13.47
C THR A 194 4.40 -15.08 -13.83
N TYR A 195 5.11 -16.11 -13.36
CA TYR A 195 6.49 -16.37 -13.78
C TYR A 195 6.58 -16.66 -15.28
N GLY A 196 5.66 -17.48 -15.81
CA GLY A 196 5.59 -17.78 -17.25
C GLY A 196 5.40 -16.54 -18.12
N ALA A 197 4.55 -15.60 -17.70
CA ALA A 197 4.34 -14.33 -18.39
C ALA A 197 5.59 -13.42 -18.35
N ILE A 198 6.26 -13.32 -17.19
CA ILE A 198 7.49 -12.53 -17.03
C ILE A 198 8.61 -13.09 -17.91
N PHE A 199 8.88 -14.40 -17.82
CA PHE A 199 9.92 -15.04 -18.61
C PHE A 199 9.59 -15.07 -20.11
N GLY A 200 8.31 -15.27 -20.46
CA GLY A 200 7.84 -15.22 -21.84
C GLY A 200 8.06 -13.84 -22.48
N ALA A 201 7.73 -12.76 -21.77
CA ALA A 201 7.96 -11.39 -22.24
C ALA A 201 9.46 -11.08 -22.43
N LEU A 202 10.32 -11.51 -21.49
CA LEU A 202 11.77 -11.37 -21.61
C LEU A 202 12.33 -12.15 -22.81
N GLY A 203 11.86 -13.38 -23.02
CA GLY A 203 12.26 -14.21 -24.16
C GLY A 203 11.90 -13.60 -25.51
N LEU A 204 10.70 -13.03 -25.64
CA LEU A 204 10.27 -12.30 -26.84
C LEU A 204 11.09 -11.02 -27.07
N GLY A 205 11.36 -10.26 -26.01
CA GLY A 205 12.18 -9.05 -26.07
C GLY A 205 13.61 -9.32 -26.55
N LEU A 206 14.26 -10.34 -25.99
CA LEU A 206 15.61 -10.76 -26.39
C LEU A 206 15.65 -11.26 -27.85
N SER A 207 14.63 -12.00 -28.27
CA SER A 207 14.52 -12.50 -29.65
C SER A 207 14.35 -11.36 -30.66
N ALA A 208 13.49 -10.39 -30.36
CA ALA A 208 13.31 -9.19 -31.18
C ALA A 208 14.58 -8.33 -31.24
N TRP A 209 15.30 -8.18 -30.12
CA TRP A 209 16.58 -7.47 -30.08
C TRP A 209 17.66 -8.16 -30.92
N ARG A 210 17.78 -9.49 -30.81
CA ARG A 210 18.71 -10.29 -31.65
C ARG A 210 18.38 -10.18 -33.13
N ALA A 211 17.10 -10.23 -33.51
CA ALA A 211 16.67 -10.08 -34.90
C ALA A 211 17.02 -8.69 -35.46
N ARG A 212 16.84 -7.62 -34.67
CA ARG A 212 17.24 -6.25 -35.06
C ARG A 212 18.75 -6.08 -35.18
N ARG A 213 19.54 -6.73 -34.31
CA ARG A 213 21.01 -6.68 -34.37
C ARG A 213 21.55 -7.36 -35.64
N LYS A 214 20.99 -8.51 -36.02
CA LYS A 214 21.35 -9.21 -37.27
C LYS A 214 21.02 -8.38 -38.54
N ARG A 215 19.91 -7.65 -38.54
CA ARG A 215 19.55 -6.74 -39.66
C ARG A 215 20.46 -5.51 -39.73
N ARG A 216 20.92 -4.98 -38.59
CA ARG A 216 21.88 -3.87 -38.55
C ARG A 216 23.30 -4.26 -38.97
N SER A 217 23.71 -5.52 -38.78
CA SER A 217 25.00 -6.04 -39.25
C SER A 217 25.00 -6.47 -40.72
N GLN A 218 23.85 -6.42 -41.41
CA GLN A 218 23.75 -6.62 -42.87
C GLN A 218 23.65 -5.30 -43.65
N VAL A 219 23.75 -4.15 -42.96
CA VAL A 219 23.79 -2.82 -43.57
C VAL A 219 25.10 -2.16 -43.11
N GLY A 220 26.18 -2.47 -43.83
CA GLY A 220 27.45 -1.77 -43.76
C GLY A 220 28.66 -2.71 -43.84
N PRO A 221 29.70 -2.38 -44.62
CA PRO A 221 29.74 -1.54 -45.84
C PRO A 221 29.19 -2.27 -47.08
#